data_AF-A0AAU6TZF2-F1
#
_entry.id   AF-A0AAU6TZF2-F1
#
_cell.length_a   1.000
_cell.length_b   1.000
_cell.length_c   1.000
_cell.angle_alpha   90.00
_cell.angle_beta   90.00
_cell.angle_gamma   90.00
#
_symmetry.space_group_name_H-M   'P 1'
#
loop_
_entity.id
_entity.type
_entity.pdbx_description
1 polymer ?
#
loop_
_entity_poly.entity_id
_entity_poly.type
_entity_poly.pdbx_seq_one_letter_code
_entity_poly.pdbx_strand_id
1 'polypeptide(L)' 'MAIKKYLLVFEAYSADMELMFKGNAASQIDNEKHADEIGRFFVNCAIAEAKATDSLVKRVVVTNAFEI' A
#
# COMPACT_ATOMS: atom_id res chain seq x y z
N MET A 1 16.45 1.23 17.37
CA MET A 1 15.67 1.32 16.13
C MET A 1 15.60 -0.04 15.46
N ALA A 2 14.43 -0.69 15.49
CA ALA A 2 14.22 -1.98 14.83
C ALA A 2 13.44 -1.76 13.53
N ILE A 3 14.01 -2.17 12.40
CA ILE A 3 13.32 -2.11 11.11
C ILE A 3 12.41 -3.33 10.99
N LYS A 4 11.14 -3.10 10.72
CA LYS A 4 10.15 -4.12 10.41
C LYS A 4 9.85 -4.10 8.92
N LYS A 5 9.72 -5.28 8.32
CA LYS A 5 9.33 -5.43 6.92
C LYS A 5 7.87 -5.83 6.86
N TYR A 6 7.17 -5.35 5.83
CA TYR A 6 5.77 -5.64 5.64
C TYR A 6 5.49 -6.01 4.18
N LEU A 7 4.65 -7.02 3.99
CA LEU A 7 3.97 -7.30 2.73
C LEU A 7 2.57 -6.71 2.78
N LEU A 8 2.30 -5.74 1.90
CA LEU A 8 1.02 -5.08 1.74
C LEU A 8 0.25 -5.78 0.62
N VAL A 9 -1.02 -6.10 0.85
CA VAL A 9 -1.93 -6.58 -0.19
C VAL A 9 -2.96 -5.50 -0.44
N PHE A 10 -3.13 -5.09 -1.69
CA PHE A 10 -3.99 -3.97 -2.04
C PHE A 10 -4.86 -4.26 -3.26
N GLU A 11 -5.95 -3.51 -3.35
CA GLU A 11 -6.85 -3.46 -4.48
C GLU A 11 -6.80 -2.06 -5.11
N ALA A 12 -6.69 -2.01 -6.43
CA ALA A 12 -6.60 -0.78 -7.20
C ALA A 12 -7.86 -0.58 -8.05
N TYR A 13 -8.35 0.66 -8.07
CA TYR A 13 -9.64 1.02 -8.63
C TYR A 13 -9.54 2.21 -9.59
N SER A 14 -10.41 2.22 -10.59
CA SER A 14 -10.57 3.32 -11.55
C SER A 14 -11.26 4.54 -10.91
N ALA A 15 -11.44 5.61 -11.69
CA ALA A 15 -12.21 6.78 -11.26
C ALA A 15 -13.67 6.44 -10.92
N ASP A 16 -14.25 5.47 -11.65
CA ASP A 16 -15.64 5.04 -11.53
C ASP A 16 -15.82 3.93 -10.47
N MET A 17 -14.79 3.71 -9.64
CA MET A 17 -14.75 2.67 -8.59
C MET A 17 -14.82 1.23 -9.10
N GLU A 18 -14.50 0.99 -10.36
CA GLU A 18 -14.35 -0.37 -10.87
C GLU A 18 -13.01 -0.97 -10.40
N LEU A 19 -13.04 -2.22 -9.92
CA LEU A 19 -11.82 -2.94 -9.54
C LEU A 19 -11.00 -3.21 -10.79
N MET A 20 -9.81 -2.62 -10.85
CA MET A 20 -8.88 -2.82 -11.97
C MET A 20 -8.03 -4.06 -11.76
N PHE A 21 -7.38 -4.16 -10.60
CA PHE A 21 -6.54 -5.31 -10.26
C PHE A 21 -6.27 -5.40 -8.75
N LYS A 22 -5.73 -6.56 -8.33
CA LYS A 22 -5.16 -6.77 -7.00
C LYS A 22 -3.65 -6.89 -7.11
N GLY A 23 -2.93 -6.28 -6.18
CA GLY A 23 -1.47 -6.24 -6.18
C GLY A 23 -0.90 -6.41 -4.78
N ASN A 24 0.42 -6.50 -4.73
CA ASN A 24 1.17 -6.50 -3.48
C ASN A 24 2.33 -5.50 -3.54
N ALA A 25 2.71 -4.99 -2.38
CA ALA A 25 3.85 -4.09 -2.24
C ALA A 25 4.66 -4.47 -1.01
N ALA A 26 5.97 -4.59 -1.14
CA ALA A 26 6.86 -4.78 0.01
C ALA A 26 7.31 -3.41 0.54
N SER A 27 7.32 -3.23 1.85
CA SER A 27 7.77 -1.99 2.47
C SER A 27 8.54 -2.23 3.76
N GLN A 28 9.38 -1.28 4.16
CA GLN A 28 10.14 -1.32 5.40
C GLN A 28 9.83 -0.09 6.23
N ILE A 29 9.59 -0.28 7.52
CA ILE A 29 9.28 0.80 8.45
C ILE A 29 10.16 0.68 9.68
N ASP A 30 10.66 1.82 10.11
CA ASP A 30 11.16 2.02 11.47
C ASP A 30 10.05 1.89 12.53
N ASN A 31 10.28 1.08 13.55
CA ASN A 31 9.35 0.87 14.65
C ASN A 31 9.11 2.09 15.55
N GLU A 32 9.85 3.18 15.38
CA GLU A 32 9.66 4.44 16.12
C GLU A 32 8.50 5.29 15.57
N LYS A 33 7.96 4.95 14.38
CA LYS A 33 6.80 5.66 13.81
C LYS A 33 5.50 5.38 14.56
N HIS A 34 4.66 6.40 14.69
CA HIS A 34 3.32 6.26 15.26
C HIS A 34 2.38 5.48 14.32
N ALA A 35 1.34 4.84 14.88
CA ALA A 35 0.44 3.98 14.12
C ALA A 35 -0.25 4.69 12.93
N ASP A 36 -0.59 5.96 13.08
CA ASP A 36 -1.18 6.79 12.01
C ASP A 36 -0.17 7.11 10.89
N GLU A 37 1.10 7.29 11.23
CA GLU A 37 2.18 7.46 10.26
C GLU A 37 2.46 6.17 9.49
N ILE A 38 2.40 5.02 10.16
CA ILE A 38 2.52 3.69 9.55
C ILE A 38 1.40 3.48 8.53
N GLY A 39 0.15 3.75 8.91
CA GLY A 39 -1.01 3.61 8.00
C GLY A 39 -0.88 4.48 6.75
N ARG A 40 -0.52 5.77 6.91
CA ARG A 40 -0.28 6.67 5.77
C ARG A 40 0.86 6.18 4.88
N PHE A 41 1.93 5.69 5.47
CA PHE A 41 3.07 5.17 4.72
C PHE A 41 2.67 3.95 3.87
N PHE A 42 1.94 2.98 4.42
CA PHE A 42 1.47 1.83 3.66
C PHE A 42 0.58 2.21 2.49
N VAL A 43 -0.36 3.13 2.69
CA VAL A 43 -1.23 3.63 1.62
C VAL A 43 -0.40 4.27 0.51
N ASN A 44 0.61 5.08 0.86
CA ASN A 44 1.48 5.72 -0.12
C ASN A 44 2.31 4.70 -0.92
N CYS A 45 2.86 3.67 -0.26
CA CYS A 45 3.57 2.58 -0.94
C CYS A 45 2.67 1.84 -1.92
N ALA A 46 1.45 1.47 -1.49
CA ALA A 46 0.49 0.79 -2.36
C ALA A 46 0.04 1.66 -3.54
N ILE A 47 -0.16 2.98 -3.33
CA ILE A 47 -0.48 3.92 -4.41
C ILE A 47 0.67 4.01 -5.42
N ALA A 48 1.91 4.12 -4.96
CA ALA A 48 3.07 4.21 -5.83
C ALA A 48 3.19 2.96 -6.72
N GLU A 49 3.07 1.78 -6.12
CA GLU A 49 3.11 0.50 -6.83
C GLU A 49 1.97 0.36 -7.84
N ALA A 50 0.74 0.68 -7.43
CA ALA A 50 -0.42 0.60 -8.30
C ALA A 50 -0.31 1.54 -9.51
N LYS A 51 0.18 2.77 -9.30
CA LYS A 51 0.37 3.76 -10.38
C LYS A 51 1.55 3.44 -11.30
N ALA A 52 2.57 2.75 -10.79
CA ALA A 52 3.65 2.23 -11.64
C ALA A 52 3.15 1.12 -12.58
N THR A 53 2.15 0.37 -12.15
CA THR A 53 1.49 -0.66 -12.96
C THR A 53 0.51 -0.05 -13.97
N ASP A 54 -0.36 0.85 -13.53
CA ASP A 54 -1.34 1.52 -14.39
C ASP A 54 -1.67 2.96 -13.92
N SER A 55 -1.43 3.92 -14.80
CA SER A 55 -1.68 5.35 -14.56
C SER A 55 -3.17 5.73 -14.42
N LEU A 56 -4.09 4.88 -14.88
CA LEU A 56 -5.53 5.08 -14.76
C LEU A 56 -6.05 4.80 -13.34
N VAL A 57 -5.26 4.15 -12.48
CA VAL A 57 -5.60 3.93 -11.08
C VAL A 57 -5.82 5.26 -10.37
N LYS A 58 -7.01 5.43 -9.79
CA LYS A 58 -7.38 6.63 -9.02
C LYS A 58 -7.47 6.37 -7.53
N ARG A 59 -7.78 5.14 -7.13
CA ARG A 59 -7.95 4.77 -5.73
C ARG A 59 -7.28 3.45 -5.43
N VAL A 60 -6.65 3.35 -4.26
CA VAL A 60 -6.05 2.13 -3.75
C VAL A 60 -6.54 1.89 -2.34
N VAL A 61 -6.85 0.63 -2.02
CA VAL A 61 -7.23 0.19 -0.68
C VAL A 61 -6.27 -0.92 -0.26
N VAL A 62 -5.56 -0.71 0.84
CA VAL A 62 -4.77 -1.79 1.48
C VAL A 62 -5.75 -2.70 2.20
N THR A 63 -5.86 -3.95 1.76
CA THR A 63 -6.78 -4.95 2.33
C THR A 63 -6.15 -5.73 3.47
N ASN A 64 -4.83 -5.94 3.42
CA ASN A 64 -4.04 -6.58 4.46
C ASN A 64 -2.62 -6.02 4.50
N ALA A 65 -2.00 -6.10 5.67
CA ALA A 65 -0.57 -5.87 5.87
C ALA A 65 -0.02 -6.94 6.81
N PHE A 66 1.01 -7.65 6.37
CA PHE A 66 1.66 -8.72 7.15
C PHE A 66 3.09 -8.33 7.47
N GLU A 67 3.49 -8.39 8.74
CA GLU A 67 4.91 -8.27 9.12
C GLU A 67 5.65 -9.55 8.68
N ILE A 68 6.83 -9.39 8.05
CA ILE A 68 7.64 -10.49 7.49
C ILE A 68 9.11 -10.41 7.91
#